data_AF-W7MZN1-F1
#
_entry.id   AF-W7MZN1-F1
#
_cell.length_a   1.000
_cell.length_b   1.000
_cell.length_c   1.000
_cell.angle_alpha   90.00
_cell.angle_beta   90.00
_cell.angle_gamma   90.00
#
_symmetry.space_group_name_H-M   'P 1'
#
loop_
_entity.id
_entity.type
_entity.pdbx_description
1 polymer ?
#
loop_
_entity_poly.entity_id
_entity_poly.type
_entity_poly.pdbx_seq_one_letter_code
_entity_poly.pdbx_strand_id
1 'polypeptide(L)'
;MPTKTDIALELVRTRSDISFAEKEINDSKWAIIQVQAQKAAALAIIQGNYPHDRIAVAKQQYSEFLNKECDLQAQQSRTRRDLERLRDKETRLERELRA
;
A
#
# COMPACT_ATOMS: atom_id res chain seq x y z
N MET A 1 -29.69 17.91 12.01
CA MET A 1 -29.00 16.88 12.82
C MET A 1 -29.15 15.57 12.07
N PRO A 2 -28.06 14.83 11.80
CA PRO A 2 -28.17 13.47 11.27
C PRO A 2 -28.96 12.60 12.24
N THR A 3 -29.79 11.70 11.72
CA THR A 3 -30.53 10.74 12.54
C THR A 3 -29.62 9.60 13.00
N LYS A 4 -30.03 8.85 14.03
CA LYS A 4 -29.30 7.63 14.43
C LYS A 4 -29.16 6.62 13.28
N THR A 5 -30.17 6.57 12.40
CA THR A 5 -30.12 5.74 11.19
C THR A 5 -29.06 6.23 10.20
N ASP A 6 -28.93 7.54 9.98
CA ASP A 6 -27.91 8.11 9.10
C ASP A 6 -26.49 7.81 9.62
N ILE A 7 -26.27 7.97 10.93
CA ILE A 7 -25.00 7.67 11.59
C ILE A 7 -24.67 6.18 11.45
N ALA A 8 -25.65 5.29 11.65
CA ALA A 8 -25.46 3.85 11.49
C ALA A 8 -25.11 3.45 10.06
N LEU A 9 -25.74 4.06 9.05
CA LEU A 9 -25.41 3.83 7.64
C LEU A 9 -24.00 4.34 7.29
N GLU A 10 -23.62 5.50 7.80
CA GLU A 10 -22.28 6.05 7.59
C GLU A 10 -21.21 5.20 8.29
N LEU A 11 -21.51 4.63 9.46
CA LEU A 11 -20.62 3.72 10.17
C LEU A 11 -20.37 2.43 9.37
N VAL A 12 -21.42 1.85 8.77
CA VAL A 12 -21.27 0.67 7.89
C VAL A 12 -20.40 0.99 6.68
N ARG A 13 -20.59 2.15 6.04
CA ARG A 13 -19.74 2.58 4.91
C ARG A 13 -18.29 2.76 5.33
N THR A 14 -18.06 3.46 6.45
CA THR A 14 -16.70 3.70 6.97
C THR A 14 -15.98 2.38 7.28
N ARG A 15 -16.68 1.39 7.85
CA ARG A 15 -16.11 0.05 8.10
C ARG A 15 -15.77 -0.70 6.81
N SER A 16 -16.59 -0.56 5.77
CA SER A 16 -16.28 -1.12 4.45
C SER A 16 -15.02 -0.48 3.86
N ASP A 17 -14.89 0.85 3.98
CA ASP A 17 -13.72 1.59 3.49
C ASP A 17 -12.45 1.20 4.27
N ILE A 18 -12.55 0.99 5.59
CA ILE A 18 -11.47 0.47 6.44
C ILE A 18 -11.00 -0.90 5.93
N SER A 19 -11.94 -1.84 5.71
CA SER A 19 -11.61 -3.18 5.23
C SER A 19 -10.94 -3.15 3.85
N PHE A 20 -11.40 -2.26 2.97
CA PHE A 20 -10.78 -2.06 1.66
C PHE A 20 -9.35 -1.52 1.78
N ALA A 21 -9.13 -0.49 2.59
CA ALA A 21 -7.80 0.08 2.82
C ALA A 21 -6.82 -0.93 3.45
N GLU A 22 -7.29 -1.76 4.39
CA GLU A 22 -6.48 -2.85 4.98
C GLU A 22 -6.06 -3.88 3.92
N LYS A 23 -6.97 -4.24 3.02
CA LYS A 23 -6.66 -5.10 1.88
C LYS A 23 -5.63 -4.45 0.95
N GLU A 24 -5.81 -3.19 0.56
CA GLU A 24 -4.86 -2.48 -0.30
C GLU A 24 -3.45 -2.38 0.31
N ILE A 25 -3.36 -2.18 1.63
CA ILE A 25 -2.08 -2.18 2.35
C ILE A 25 -1.40 -3.56 2.25
N ASN A 26 -2.17 -4.63 2.39
CA ASN A 26 -1.67 -6.00 2.30
C ASN A 26 -1.26 -6.36 0.86
N ASP A 27 -2.05 -5.98 -0.14
CA ASP A 27 -1.73 -6.19 -1.55
C ASP A 27 -0.46 -5.41 -1.94
N SER A 28 -0.33 -4.16 -1.48
CA SER A 28 0.88 -3.36 -1.65
C SER A 28 2.10 -4.00 -0.98
N LYS A 29 1.92 -4.63 0.19
CA LYS A 29 3.00 -5.36 0.88
C LYS A 29 3.50 -6.53 0.02
N TRP A 30 2.61 -7.31 -0.56
CA TRP A 30 2.98 -8.40 -1.47
C TRP A 30 3.67 -7.88 -2.73
N ALA A 31 3.18 -6.81 -3.32
CA ALA A 31 3.80 -6.17 -4.48
C ALA A 31 5.23 -5.68 -4.18
N ILE A 32 5.45 -5.07 -3.01
CA ILE A 32 6.78 -4.64 -2.56
C ILE A 32 7.74 -5.83 -2.44
N ILE A 33 7.30 -6.92 -1.79
CA ILE A 33 8.11 -8.14 -1.65
C ILE A 33 8.49 -8.71 -3.03
N GLN A 34 7.55 -8.74 -3.97
CA GLN A 34 7.80 -9.20 -5.33
C GLN A 34 8.85 -8.33 -6.05
N VAL A 35 8.72 -7.00 -5.96
CA VAL A 35 9.69 -6.08 -6.56
C VAL A 35 11.06 -6.21 -5.91
N GLN A 36 11.13 -6.40 -4.59
CA GLN A 36 12.39 -6.65 -3.88
C GLN A 36 13.07 -7.93 -4.36
N ALA A 37 12.32 -9.00 -4.61
CA ALA A 37 12.85 -10.24 -5.17
C ALA A 37 13.39 -10.04 -6.60
N GLN A 38 12.65 -9.32 -7.45
CA GLN A 38 13.08 -8.98 -8.82
C GLN A 38 14.34 -8.11 -8.82
N LYS A 39 14.40 -7.14 -7.92
CA LYS A 39 15.56 -6.28 -7.70
C LYS A 39 16.79 -7.08 -7.27
N ALA A 40 16.63 -8.04 -6.37
CA ALA A 40 17.71 -8.92 -5.94
C ALA A 40 18.24 -9.80 -7.09
N ALA A 41 17.35 -10.31 -7.94
CA ALA A 41 17.72 -11.06 -9.13
C ALA A 41 18.53 -10.22 -10.13
N ALA A 42 18.08 -8.98 -10.41
CA ALA A 42 18.82 -8.04 -11.25
C ALA A 42 20.20 -7.72 -10.65
N LEU A 43 20.28 -7.48 -9.34
CA LEU A 43 21.54 -7.20 -8.64
C LEU A 43 22.54 -8.36 -8.75
N ALA A 44 22.06 -9.60 -8.65
CA ALA A 44 22.91 -10.78 -8.81
C ALA A 44 23.54 -10.87 -10.22
N ILE A 45 22.83 -10.43 -11.26
CA ILE A 45 23.38 -10.36 -12.62
C ILE A 45 24.43 -9.25 -12.71
N ILE A 46 24.17 -8.08 -12.11
CA ILE A 46 25.11 -6.94 -12.11
C ILE A 46 26.43 -7.29 -11.43
N GLN A 47 26.35 -8.02 -10.30
CA GLN A 47 27.51 -8.40 -9.49
C GLN A 47 28.19 -9.69 -10.00
N GLY A 48 27.52 -10.45 -10.86
CA GLY A 48 28.04 -11.69 -11.42
C GLY A 48 28.98 -11.47 -12.60
N ASN A 49 29.61 -12.55 -13.05
CA ASN A 49 30.49 -12.54 -14.20
C ASN A 49 29.71 -12.78 -15.51
N TYR A 50 28.78 -11.88 -15.84
CA TYR A 50 27.97 -11.94 -17.05
C TYR A 50 28.54 -11.04 -18.16
N PRO A 51 28.20 -11.30 -19.44
CA PRO A 51 28.48 -10.40 -20.54
C PRO A 51 27.99 -8.96 -20.28
N HIS A 52 28.72 -7.99 -20.82
CA HIS A 52 28.51 -6.56 -20.53
C HIS A 52 27.10 -6.06 -20.90
N ASP A 53 26.55 -6.55 -22.01
CA ASP A 53 25.19 -6.32 -22.47
C ASP A 53 24.14 -6.79 -21.45
N ARG A 54 24.33 -7.98 -20.86
CA ARG A 54 23.44 -8.50 -19.81
C ARG A 54 23.53 -7.67 -18.53
N ILE A 55 24.72 -7.23 -18.16
CA ILE A 55 24.93 -6.34 -17.01
C ILE A 55 24.24 -4.98 -17.26
N ALA A 56 24.34 -4.43 -18.46
CA ALA A 56 23.69 -3.16 -18.81
C ALA A 56 22.16 -3.25 -18.68
N VAL A 57 21.55 -4.31 -19.23
CA VAL A 57 20.11 -4.57 -19.08
C VAL A 57 19.73 -4.75 -17.62
N ALA A 58 20.51 -5.52 -16.84
CA ALA A 58 20.24 -5.73 -15.43
C ALA A 58 20.33 -4.44 -14.61
N LYS A 59 21.26 -3.53 -14.92
CA LYS A 59 21.34 -2.20 -14.30
C LYS A 59 20.09 -1.36 -14.57
N GLN A 60 19.60 -1.38 -15.81
CA GLN A 60 18.36 -0.70 -16.17
C GLN A 60 17.18 -1.28 -15.38
N GLN A 61 17.00 -2.60 -15.39
CA GLN A 61 15.93 -3.29 -14.65
C GLN A 61 16.01 -3.00 -13.14
N TYR A 62 17.20 -3.02 -12.56
CA TYR A 62 17.41 -2.68 -11.16
C TYR A 62 16.94 -1.26 -10.83
N SER A 63 17.25 -0.27 -11.69
CA SER A 63 16.78 1.10 -11.52
C SER A 63 15.24 1.21 -11.64
N GLU A 64 14.64 0.49 -12.58
CA GLU A 64 13.18 0.45 -12.73
C GLU A 64 12.50 -0.16 -11.49
N PHE A 65 13.06 -1.24 -10.95
CA PHE A 65 12.55 -1.86 -9.72
C PHE A 65 12.73 -0.96 -8.50
N LEU A 66 13.82 -0.19 -8.40
CA LEU A 66 13.98 0.81 -7.33
C LEU A 66 12.87 1.87 -7.37
N ASN A 67 12.61 2.45 -8.55
CA ASN A 67 11.55 3.44 -8.71
C ASN A 67 10.18 2.84 -8.34
N LYS A 68 9.90 1.64 -8.83
CA LYS A 68 8.64 0.94 -8.54
C LYS A 68 8.48 0.62 -7.05
N GLU A 69 9.55 0.24 -6.36
CA GLU A 69 9.53 0.03 -4.91
C GLU A 69 9.20 1.33 -4.16
N CYS A 70 9.85 2.44 -4.53
CA CYS A 70 9.56 3.76 -3.95
C CYS A 70 8.10 4.16 -4.14
N ASP A 71 7.54 3.98 -5.34
CA ASP A 71 6.14 4.31 -5.64
C ASP A 71 5.17 3.47 -4.81
N LEU A 72 5.43 2.16 -4.68
CA LEU A 72 4.62 1.27 -3.85
C LEU A 72 4.69 1.61 -2.36
N GLN A 73 5.88 1.97 -1.86
CA GLN A 73 6.05 2.43 -0.48
C GLN A 73 5.33 3.75 -0.21
N ALA A 74 5.39 4.69 -1.16
CA ALA A 74 4.65 5.95 -1.08
C ALA A 74 3.13 5.70 -1.08
N GLN A 75 2.66 4.80 -1.94
CA GLN A 75 1.24 4.42 -1.99
C GLN A 75 0.78 3.75 -0.69
N GLN A 76 1.55 2.79 -0.17
CA GLN A 76 1.23 2.14 1.11
C GLN A 76 1.20 3.16 2.26
N SER A 77 2.11 4.13 2.25
CA SER A 77 2.15 5.19 3.26
C SER A 77 0.93 6.11 3.19
N ARG A 78 0.46 6.46 1.99
CA ARG A 78 -0.79 7.22 1.80
C ARG A 78 -1.99 6.45 2.32
N THR A 79 -2.13 5.19 1.89
CA THR A 79 -3.24 4.31 2.30
C THR A 79 -3.29 4.11 3.81
N ARG A 80 -2.13 4.00 4.49
CA ARG A 80 -2.07 3.92 5.96
C ARG A 80 -2.59 5.18 6.65
N ARG A 81 -2.28 6.38 6.13
CA ARG A 81 -2.80 7.64 6.69
C ARG A 81 -4.31 7.75 6.49
N ASP A 82 -4.81 7.28 5.35
CA ASP A 82 -6.25 7.28 5.09
C ASP A 82 -6.98 6.26 5.99
N LEU A 83 -6.38 5.08 6.22
CA LEU A 83 -6.89 4.11 7.19
C LEU A 83 -6.98 4.69 8.62
N GLU A 84 -5.96 5.44 9.06
CA GLU A 84 -5.97 6.11 10.37
C GLU A 84 -7.13 7.12 10.48
N ARG A 85 -7.32 7.96 9.44
CA ARG A 85 -8.45 8.89 9.36
C ARG A 85 -9.81 8.19 9.38
N LEU A 86 -9.93 7.05 8.71
CA LEU A 86 -11.15 6.26 8.69
C LEU A 86 -11.45 5.66 10.07
N ARG A 87 -10.44 5.19 10.80
CA ARG A 87 -10.58 4.69 12.18
C ARG A 87 -10.96 5.79 13.18
N ASP A 88 -10.41 6.99 13.02
CA ASP A 88 -10.83 8.15 13.81
C ASP A 88 -12.29 8.51 13.52
N LYS A 89 -12.69 8.49 12.25
CA LYS A 89 -14.07 8.71 11.81
C LYS A 89 -15.02 7.65 12.39
N GLU A 90 -14.64 6.37 12.34
CA GLU A 90 -15.41 5.28 12.94
C GLU A 90 -15.61 5.52 14.44
N THR A 91 -14.54 5.82 15.17
CA THR A 91 -14.58 6.11 16.61
C THR A 91 -15.52 7.28 16.92
N ARG A 92 -15.50 8.33 16.10
CA ARG A 92 -16.42 9.47 16.26
C ARG A 92 -17.87 9.07 16.05
N LEU A 93 -18.19 8.37 14.95
CA LEU A 93 -19.54 7.92 14.64
C LEU A 93 -20.09 6.96 15.71
N GLU A 94 -19.25 6.08 16.27
CA GLU A 94 -19.64 5.20 17.38
C GLU A 94 -20.01 5.98 18.64
N ARG A 95 -19.31 7.09 18.94
CA ARG A 95 -19.65 7.97 20.06
C ARG A 95 -20.97 8.69 19.83
N GLU A 96 -21.16 9.23 18.62
CA GLU A 96 -22.40 9.94 18.25
C GLU A 96 -23.63 9.04 18.27
N LEU A 97 -23.48 7.76 17.89
CA LEU A 97 -24.59 6.79 17.92
C LEU A 97 -25.02 6.43 19.35
N ARG A 98 -24.07 6.43 20.29
CA ARG A 98 -24.29 6.10 21.71
C ARG A 98 -24.85 7.28 22.52
N ALA A 99 -24.62 8.52 22.06
CA ALA A 99 -25.22 9.73 22.62
C ALA A 99 -26.74 9.79 22.36
#